data_AF-A0A3N5LDS2-F1
#
_entry.id   AF-A0A3N5LDS2-F1
#
_cell.length_a   1.000
_cell.length_b   1.000
_cell.length_c   1.000
_cell.angle_alpha   90.00
_cell.angle_beta   90.00
_cell.angle_gamma   90.00
#
_symmetry.space_group_name_H-M   'P 1'
#
loop_
_entity.id
_entity.type
_entity.pdbx_description
1 polymer ?
#
loop_
_entity_poly.entity_id
_entity_poly.type
_entity_poly.pdbx_seq_one_letter_code
_entity_poly.pdbx_strand_id
1 'polypeptide(L)'
;MPDFRVTKHPILPIPIRQPVSIYWKGDLIQAQTGDTIASALFANGIRIFGHHHKDGAPLGIFCANGQCAQCLVLANGRPVKACMEPVKPDLHLEPMDGLPILPEINRESFESNDIQELKVPVLILGGGPAGLSAAIELGKLGIPTLLIDDKNRLGGKLVLQTHRFFGSINAVYAGTRGIDIAARLQTEVNQYPLVTIWPQSTALAVFSDKKVGILRDGKEYVLVSPEVLLVATGAREKSLTFPGNSLPGVFGAGAFQTLLNRDLVKP
;
A
#
# COMPACT_ATOMS: atom_id res chain seq x y z
N MET A 1 -17.42 2.15 -23.65
CA MET A 1 -15.97 2.30 -23.37
C MET A 1 -15.40 0.93 -23.05
N PRO A 2 -14.13 0.66 -23.38
CA PRO A 2 -13.48 -0.60 -22.99
C PRO A 2 -13.39 -0.70 -21.47
N ASP A 3 -13.97 -1.77 -20.90
CA ASP A 3 -13.84 -2.12 -19.49
C ASP A 3 -12.64 -3.07 -19.32
N PHE A 4 -11.61 -2.58 -18.63
CA PHE A 4 -10.38 -3.33 -18.38
C PHE A 4 -10.44 -4.19 -17.11
N ARG A 5 -11.61 -4.33 -16.46
CA ARG A 5 -11.74 -5.19 -15.29
C ARG A 5 -11.49 -6.67 -15.62
N VAL A 6 -10.94 -7.37 -14.64
CA VAL A 6 -10.77 -8.81 -14.66
C VAL A 6 -12.07 -9.45 -14.21
N THR A 7 -12.83 -10.00 -15.16
CA THR A 7 -14.10 -10.69 -14.88
C THR A 7 -13.92 -12.18 -14.55
N LYS A 8 -12.71 -12.72 -14.80
CA LYS A 8 -12.34 -14.10 -14.49
C LYS A 8 -10.87 -14.17 -14.13
N HIS A 9 -10.56 -14.80 -13.00
CA HIS A 9 -9.19 -15.06 -12.57
C HIS A 9 -9.04 -16.58 -12.26
N PRO A 10 -7.98 -17.25 -12.73
CA PRO A 10 -7.84 -18.70 -12.60
C PRO A 10 -7.60 -19.22 -11.16
N ILE A 11 -7.50 -18.33 -10.17
CA ILE A 11 -7.01 -18.66 -8.83
C ILE A 11 -7.78 -17.85 -7.79
N LEU A 12 -7.87 -16.53 -7.99
CA LEU A 12 -8.55 -15.63 -7.08
C LEU A 12 -10.06 -15.57 -7.41
N PRO A 13 -10.92 -15.51 -6.39
CA PRO A 13 -12.33 -15.20 -6.61
C PRO A 13 -12.49 -13.75 -7.08
N ILE A 14 -13.50 -13.50 -7.90
CA ILE A 14 -13.90 -12.15 -8.30
C ILE A 14 -15.02 -11.69 -7.37
N PRO A 15 -14.78 -10.72 -6.47
CA PRO A 15 -15.80 -10.24 -5.56
C PRO A 15 -16.84 -9.41 -6.32
N ILE A 16 -18.10 -9.51 -5.88
CA ILE A 16 -19.15 -8.59 -6.32
C ILE A 16 -18.91 -7.25 -5.62
N ARG A 17 -18.71 -6.18 -6.39
CA ARG A 17 -18.49 -4.82 -5.88
C ARG A 17 -19.60 -3.91 -6.36
N GLN A 18 -19.98 -2.95 -5.53
CA GLN A 18 -21.01 -1.97 -5.87
C GLN A 18 -20.40 -0.86 -6.75
N PRO A 19 -21.13 -0.35 -7.75
CA PRO A 19 -20.67 0.75 -8.56
C PRO A 19 -20.54 2.04 -7.73
N VAL A 20 -19.54 2.85 -8.05
CA VAL A 20 -19.31 4.18 -7.47
C VAL A 20 -19.04 5.17 -8.59
N SER A 21 -19.78 6.26 -8.63
CA SER A 21 -19.59 7.35 -9.58
C SER A 21 -18.47 8.28 -9.12
N ILE A 22 -17.51 8.55 -10.00
CA ILE A 22 -16.44 9.55 -9.81
C ILE A 22 -16.24 10.34 -11.11
N TYR A 23 -15.48 11.43 -11.07
CA TYR A 23 -15.25 12.31 -12.21
C TYR A 23 -13.77 12.35 -12.57
N TRP A 24 -13.44 12.26 -13.85
CA TRP A 24 -12.09 12.48 -14.38
C TRP A 24 -12.14 13.61 -15.42
N LYS A 25 -11.48 14.74 -15.14
CA LYS A 25 -11.55 15.96 -15.97
C LYS A 25 -12.98 16.45 -16.19
N GLY A 26 -13.82 16.36 -15.16
CA GLY A 26 -15.24 16.67 -15.22
C GLY A 26 -16.14 15.59 -15.84
N ASP A 27 -15.60 14.60 -16.55
CA ASP A 27 -16.38 13.51 -17.14
C ASP A 27 -16.70 12.43 -16.10
N LEU A 28 -17.97 12.01 -16.04
CA LEU A 28 -18.41 10.92 -15.18
C LEU A 28 -17.80 9.57 -15.64
N ILE A 29 -17.09 8.90 -14.76
CA ILE A 29 -16.56 7.54 -14.97
C ILE A 29 -17.03 6.58 -13.87
N GLN A 30 -17.08 5.28 -14.18
CA GLN A 30 -17.55 4.25 -13.27
C GLN A 30 -16.40 3.56 -12.53
N ALA A 31 -16.45 3.59 -11.21
CA ALA A 31 -15.57 2.87 -10.31
C ALA A 31 -16.35 1.81 -9.51
N GLN A 32 -15.65 1.07 -8.64
CA GLN A 32 -16.25 0.08 -7.76
C GLN A 32 -15.80 0.27 -6.31
N THR A 33 -16.63 -0.13 -5.35
CA THR A 33 -16.24 -0.15 -3.93
C THR A 33 -14.97 -1.00 -3.73
N GLY A 34 -14.00 -0.46 -3.01
CA GLY A 34 -12.69 -1.10 -2.80
C GLY A 34 -11.66 -0.85 -3.89
N ASP A 35 -12.00 -0.10 -4.96
CA ASP A 35 -11.00 0.41 -5.89
C ASP A 35 -10.06 1.42 -5.23
N THR A 36 -8.83 1.47 -5.72
CA THR A 36 -7.99 2.67 -5.62
C THR A 36 -8.29 3.59 -6.78
N ILE A 37 -7.92 4.87 -6.69
CA ILE A 37 -8.06 5.79 -7.84
C ILE A 37 -7.37 5.20 -9.08
N ALA A 38 -6.17 4.64 -8.93
CA ALA A 38 -5.44 4.05 -10.04
C ALA A 38 -6.18 2.89 -10.69
N SER A 39 -6.79 1.99 -9.90
CA SER A 39 -7.53 0.87 -10.46
C SER A 39 -8.80 1.32 -11.17
N ALA A 40 -9.51 2.32 -10.64
CA ALA A 40 -10.66 2.91 -11.31
C ALA A 40 -10.29 3.57 -12.65
N LEU A 41 -9.20 4.34 -12.69
CA LEU A 41 -8.69 4.94 -13.94
C LEU A 41 -8.30 3.85 -14.95
N PHE A 42 -7.58 2.82 -14.52
CA PHE A 42 -7.19 1.70 -15.38
C PHE A 42 -8.39 0.95 -15.94
N ALA A 43 -9.40 0.68 -15.11
CA ALA A 43 -10.65 0.03 -15.51
C ALA A 43 -11.36 0.78 -16.65
N ASN A 44 -11.25 2.12 -16.68
CA ASN A 44 -11.83 2.99 -17.71
C ASN A 44 -10.86 3.30 -18.87
N GLY A 45 -9.73 2.60 -18.98
CA GLY A 45 -8.77 2.79 -20.08
C GLY A 45 -7.84 4.00 -19.94
N ILE A 46 -7.86 4.69 -18.80
CA ILE A 46 -7.02 5.85 -18.55
C ILE A 46 -5.66 5.37 -18.03
N ARG A 47 -4.59 5.72 -18.76
CA ARG A 47 -3.20 5.28 -18.46
C ARG A 47 -2.25 6.43 -18.14
N ILE A 48 -2.58 7.64 -18.59
CA ILE A 48 -1.81 8.85 -18.36
C ILE A 48 -2.50 9.62 -17.24
N PHE A 49 -1.80 9.81 -16.13
CA PHE A 49 -2.30 10.45 -14.92
C PHE A 49 -1.85 11.91 -14.81
N GLY A 50 -0.97 12.35 -15.71
CA GLY A 50 -0.43 13.70 -15.78
C GLY A 50 0.86 13.74 -16.59
N HIS A 51 1.56 14.87 -16.54
CA HIS A 51 2.81 15.08 -17.26
C HIS A 51 3.89 15.64 -16.34
N HIS A 52 5.13 15.21 -16.57
CA HIS A 52 6.26 15.64 -15.77
C HIS A 52 6.56 17.12 -16.01
N HIS A 53 6.65 17.90 -14.92
CA HIS A 53 6.75 19.36 -14.96
C HIS A 53 7.96 19.94 -15.70
N LYS A 54 9.04 19.17 -15.92
CA LYS A 54 10.26 19.67 -16.58
C LYS A 54 10.28 19.48 -18.10
N ASP A 55 9.80 18.35 -18.57
CA ASP A 55 9.98 17.88 -19.94
C ASP A 55 8.64 17.49 -20.62
N GLY A 56 7.53 17.58 -19.90
CA GLY A 56 6.20 17.25 -20.42
C GLY A 56 5.99 15.77 -20.70
N ALA A 57 6.91 14.89 -20.28
CA ALA A 57 6.76 13.45 -20.51
C ALA A 57 5.51 12.91 -19.79
N PRO A 58 4.69 12.06 -20.43
CA PRO A 58 3.50 11.52 -19.78
C PRO A 58 3.89 10.63 -18.60
N LEU A 59 3.09 10.67 -17.54
CA LEU A 59 3.28 9.90 -16.31
C LEU A 59 2.07 9.01 -16.04
N GLY A 60 2.30 7.89 -15.37
CA GLY A 60 1.26 6.91 -15.04
C GLY A 60 1.69 5.99 -13.89
N ILE A 61 1.10 4.80 -13.84
CA ILE A 61 1.48 3.79 -12.85
C ILE A 61 2.87 3.21 -13.16
N PHE A 62 3.70 3.10 -12.12
CA PHE A 62 5.01 2.45 -12.19
C PHE A 62 5.22 1.37 -11.12
N CYS A 63 5.03 1.70 -9.83
CA CYS A 63 5.26 0.74 -8.74
C CYS A 63 3.98 0.11 -8.16
N ALA A 64 2.83 0.79 -8.32
CA ALA A 64 1.55 0.46 -7.67
C ALA A 64 1.64 0.08 -6.18
N ASN A 65 2.54 0.71 -5.42
CA ASN A 65 2.81 0.37 -4.02
C ASN A 65 3.01 1.59 -3.10
N GLY A 66 2.72 2.79 -3.62
CA GLY A 66 2.87 4.04 -2.88
C GLY A 66 4.31 4.54 -2.72
N GLN A 67 5.28 3.91 -3.39
CA GLN A 67 6.71 4.21 -3.21
C GLN A 67 7.28 5.12 -4.28
N CYS A 68 6.78 5.07 -5.51
CA CYS A 68 7.10 6.03 -6.57
C CYS A 68 6.18 7.27 -6.51
N ALA A 69 6.53 8.30 -7.26
CA ALA A 69 5.72 9.52 -7.40
C ALA A 69 5.08 9.70 -8.80
N GLN A 70 5.15 8.70 -9.69
CA GLN A 70 4.63 8.85 -11.06
C GLN A 70 3.10 8.77 -11.16
N CYS A 71 2.42 8.11 -10.21
CA CYS A 71 0.97 7.94 -10.24
C CYS A 71 0.21 9.08 -9.52
N LEU A 72 0.79 10.27 -9.44
CA LEU A 72 0.12 11.40 -8.79
C LEU A 72 -1.05 11.87 -9.66
N VAL A 73 -2.13 12.22 -8.99
CA VAL A 73 -3.31 12.90 -9.55
C VAL A 73 -3.75 13.95 -8.55
N LEU A 74 -4.55 14.92 -8.98
CA LEU A 74 -5.25 15.81 -8.08
C LEU A 74 -6.62 15.20 -7.76
N ALA A 75 -6.86 14.90 -6.49
CA ALA A 75 -8.17 14.47 -6.00
C ALA A 75 -8.79 15.61 -5.17
N ASN A 76 -9.90 16.17 -5.64
CA ASN A 76 -10.54 17.35 -5.07
C ASN A 76 -9.54 18.50 -4.81
N GLY A 77 -8.66 18.75 -5.80
CA GLY A 77 -7.62 19.77 -5.74
C GLY A 77 -6.39 19.41 -4.89
N ARG A 78 -6.34 18.22 -4.25
CA ARG A 78 -5.19 17.79 -3.43
C ARG A 78 -4.35 16.75 -4.16
N PRO A 79 -3.01 16.88 -4.19
CA PRO A 79 -2.17 15.87 -4.80
C PRO A 79 -2.17 14.58 -3.97
N VAL A 80 -2.54 13.47 -4.58
CA VAL A 80 -2.58 12.16 -3.93
C VAL A 80 -1.92 11.08 -4.79
N LYS A 81 -1.43 10.04 -4.14
CA LYS A 81 -0.92 8.84 -4.85
C LYS A 81 -2.10 7.98 -5.27
N ALA A 82 -2.44 8.00 -6.57
CA ALA A 82 -3.60 7.28 -7.09
C ALA A 82 -3.61 5.79 -6.74
N CYS A 83 -2.44 5.14 -6.65
CA CYS A 83 -2.34 3.70 -6.34
C CYS A 83 -2.58 3.33 -4.86
N MET A 84 -2.71 4.33 -3.98
CA MET A 84 -2.91 4.14 -2.54
C MET A 84 -4.21 4.76 -2.05
N GLU A 85 -4.69 5.84 -2.68
CA GLU A 85 -5.93 6.51 -2.27
C GLU A 85 -7.15 5.68 -2.72
N PRO A 86 -8.05 5.31 -1.79
CA PRO A 86 -9.28 4.61 -2.12
C PRO A 86 -10.27 5.52 -2.83
N VAL A 87 -11.07 4.95 -3.73
CA VAL A 87 -12.21 5.64 -4.33
C VAL A 87 -13.28 5.92 -3.27
N LYS A 88 -13.84 7.12 -3.33
CA LYS A 88 -15.00 7.58 -2.55
C LYS A 88 -16.05 8.15 -3.52
N PRO A 89 -17.35 8.17 -3.17
CA PRO A 89 -18.36 8.85 -3.97
C PRO A 89 -18.00 10.33 -4.19
N ASP A 90 -18.41 10.87 -5.34
CA ASP A 90 -18.22 12.29 -5.71
C ASP A 90 -16.76 12.76 -5.70
N LEU A 91 -15.84 11.84 -6.00
CA LEU A 91 -14.42 12.17 -6.15
C LEU A 91 -14.18 12.85 -7.50
N HIS A 92 -13.67 14.08 -7.47
CA HIS A 92 -13.26 14.81 -8.67
C HIS A 92 -11.75 14.67 -8.86
N LEU A 93 -11.37 14.10 -10.00
CA LEU A 93 -9.99 13.78 -10.34
C LEU A 93 -9.52 14.60 -11.53
N GLU A 94 -8.34 15.19 -11.40
CA GLU A 94 -7.66 15.89 -12.47
C GLU A 94 -6.25 15.31 -12.68
N PRO A 95 -5.70 15.38 -13.90
CA PRO A 95 -4.33 14.99 -14.14
C PRO A 95 -3.37 15.88 -13.33
N MET A 96 -2.27 15.28 -12.90
CA MET A 96 -1.18 16.01 -12.25
C MET A 96 -0.27 16.63 -13.31
N ASP A 97 -0.69 17.78 -13.85
CA ASP A 97 0.10 18.56 -14.80
C ASP A 97 0.79 19.73 -14.07
N GLY A 98 2.12 19.78 -14.16
CA GLY A 98 2.91 20.80 -13.47
C GLY A 98 3.17 20.48 -12.00
N LEU A 99 3.27 21.52 -11.18
CA LEU A 99 3.47 21.41 -9.73
C LEU A 99 2.16 21.71 -9.00
N PRO A 100 1.81 20.97 -7.94
CA PRO A 100 0.59 21.24 -7.20
C PRO A 100 0.73 22.54 -6.42
N ILE A 101 -0.36 23.29 -6.36
CA ILE A 101 -0.47 24.42 -5.45
C ILE A 101 -0.88 23.86 -4.09
N LEU A 102 -0.11 24.21 -3.04
CA LEU A 102 -0.49 23.83 -1.69
C LEU A 102 -1.76 24.60 -1.29
N PRO A 103 -2.73 23.94 -0.64
CA PRO A 103 -3.91 24.65 -0.15
C PRO A 103 -3.49 25.72 0.85
N GLU A 104 -4.20 26.85 0.86
CA GLU A 104 -4.03 27.86 1.90
C GLU A 104 -4.43 27.25 3.26
N ILE A 105 -3.53 27.38 4.25
CA ILE A 105 -3.74 26.86 5.59
C ILE A 105 -4.01 28.05 6.51
N ASN A 106 -5.17 28.03 7.19
CA ASN A 106 -5.43 28.95 8.28
C ASN A 106 -4.57 28.54 9.48
N ARG A 107 -3.48 29.28 9.74
CA ARG A 107 -2.57 29.01 10.86
C ARG A 107 -3.24 29.13 12.22
N GLU A 108 -4.31 29.92 12.34
CA GLU A 108 -5.07 30.09 13.59
C GLU A 108 -5.87 28.84 13.95
N SER A 109 -6.12 27.96 12.97
CA SER A 109 -6.82 26.68 13.17
C SER A 109 -5.89 25.51 13.52
N PHE A 110 -4.58 25.75 13.62
CA PHE A 110 -3.61 24.71 13.94
C PHE A 110 -3.53 24.51 15.46
N GLU A 111 -4.13 23.42 15.94
CA GLU A 111 -4.00 22.99 17.32
C GLU A 111 -2.84 22.01 17.47
N SER A 112 -1.86 22.35 18.31
CA SER A 112 -0.82 21.42 18.73
C SER A 112 -1.39 20.47 19.76
N ASN A 113 -1.39 19.17 19.48
CA ASN A 113 -1.75 18.15 20.43
C ASN A 113 -0.51 17.58 21.10
N ASP A 114 -0.65 17.12 22.35
CA ASP A 114 0.38 16.32 22.99
C ASP A 114 0.65 15.05 22.18
N ILE A 115 1.92 14.69 22.06
CA ILE A 115 2.33 13.49 21.34
C ILE A 115 2.21 12.30 22.31
N GLN A 116 1.43 11.30 21.91
CA GLN A 116 1.38 10.06 22.67
C GLN A 116 2.74 9.36 22.63
N GLU A 117 3.32 9.11 23.81
CA GLU A 117 4.51 8.28 23.96
C GLU A 117 4.14 6.88 24.45
N LEU A 118 4.69 5.84 23.81
CA LEU A 118 4.48 4.45 24.19
C LEU A 118 5.83 3.73 24.35
N LYS A 119 6.04 3.05 25.48
CA LYS A 119 7.19 2.15 25.67
C LYS A 119 6.76 0.73 25.37
N VAL A 120 7.55 -0.01 24.61
CA VAL A 120 7.28 -1.42 24.26
C VAL A 120 8.54 -2.27 24.41
N PRO A 121 8.43 -3.55 24.81
CA PRO A 121 9.59 -4.44 24.83
C PRO A 121 10.14 -4.68 23.43
N VAL A 122 9.26 -5.03 22.48
CA VAL A 122 9.65 -5.26 21.08
C VAL A 122 8.76 -4.48 20.13
N LEU A 123 9.38 -3.78 19.18
CA LEU A 123 8.72 -3.19 18.01
C LEU A 123 9.19 -3.88 16.73
N ILE A 124 8.27 -4.42 15.94
CA ILE A 124 8.51 -4.98 14.61
C ILE A 124 7.99 -4.02 13.54
N LEU A 125 8.88 -3.62 12.63
CA LEU A 125 8.53 -2.81 11.46
C LEU A 125 8.30 -3.71 10.25
N GLY A 126 7.04 -3.90 9.84
CA GLY A 126 6.64 -4.63 8.64
C GLY A 126 5.94 -5.94 8.94
N GLY A 127 4.68 -6.06 8.51
CA GLY A 127 3.82 -7.23 8.61
C GLY A 127 3.96 -8.22 7.44
N GLY A 128 5.14 -8.28 6.83
CA GLY A 128 5.50 -9.31 5.85
C GLY A 128 5.76 -10.68 6.50
N PRO A 129 6.13 -11.71 5.73
CA PRO A 129 6.44 -13.03 6.27
C PRO A 129 7.51 -12.99 7.38
N ALA A 130 8.58 -12.23 7.19
CA ALA A 130 9.64 -12.11 8.20
C ALA A 130 9.12 -11.52 9.52
N GLY A 131 8.34 -10.43 9.47
CA GLY A 131 7.79 -9.81 10.67
C GLY A 131 6.71 -10.64 11.34
N LEU A 132 5.84 -11.28 10.56
CA LEU A 132 4.82 -12.19 11.08
C LEU A 132 5.44 -13.41 11.77
N SER A 133 6.43 -14.05 11.14
CA SER A 133 7.15 -15.17 11.74
C SER A 133 7.86 -14.75 13.03
N ALA A 134 8.53 -13.58 13.04
CA ALA A 134 9.16 -13.08 14.26
C ALA A 134 8.13 -12.81 15.38
N ALA A 135 7.00 -12.19 15.05
CA ALA A 135 5.93 -11.91 16.00
C ALA A 135 5.31 -13.19 16.58
N ILE A 136 5.13 -14.23 15.75
CA ILE A 136 4.64 -15.55 16.17
C ILE A 136 5.62 -16.18 17.18
N GLU A 137 6.91 -16.19 16.89
CA GLU A 137 7.90 -16.77 17.80
C GLU A 137 8.00 -16.00 19.13
N LEU A 138 7.92 -14.66 19.10
CA LEU A 138 7.84 -13.85 20.31
C LEU A 138 6.53 -14.10 21.08
N GLY A 139 5.42 -14.29 20.38
CA GLY A 139 4.12 -14.65 20.95
C GLY A 139 4.15 -16.00 21.67
N LYS A 140 4.80 -17.02 21.08
CA LYS A 140 5.03 -18.34 21.71
C LYS A 140 5.82 -18.23 23.01
N LEU A 141 6.76 -17.29 23.08
CA LEU A 141 7.57 -17.03 24.26
C LEU A 141 6.90 -16.08 25.27
N GLY A 142 5.71 -15.56 24.95
CA GLY A 142 4.98 -14.64 25.83
C GLY A 142 5.60 -13.24 25.93
N ILE A 143 6.36 -12.79 24.93
CA ILE A 143 7.04 -11.49 24.92
C ILE A 143 6.10 -10.44 24.31
N PRO A 144 5.72 -9.38 25.06
CA PRO A 144 4.87 -8.32 24.52
C PRO A 144 5.52 -7.64 23.31
N THR A 145 4.81 -7.62 22.20
CA THR A 145 5.33 -7.20 20.91
C THR A 145 4.33 -6.29 20.21
N LEU A 146 4.80 -5.15 19.73
CA LEU A 146 4.05 -4.29 18.81
C LEU A 146 4.55 -4.53 17.39
N LEU A 147 3.67 -4.97 16.49
CA LEU A 147 3.95 -5.06 15.06
C LEU A 147 3.19 -3.96 14.32
N ILE A 148 3.86 -3.25 13.42
CA ILE A 148 3.22 -2.25 12.56
C ILE A 148 3.41 -2.57 11.08
N ASP A 149 2.44 -2.18 10.24
CA ASP A 149 2.54 -2.27 8.78
C ASP A 149 1.81 -1.11 8.11
N ASP A 150 2.35 -0.59 7.00
CA ASP A 150 1.78 0.57 6.30
C ASP A 150 0.54 0.21 5.47
N LYS A 151 0.23 -1.08 5.30
CA LYS A 151 -0.94 -1.58 4.57
C LYS A 151 -2.05 -2.00 5.53
N ASN A 152 -3.25 -2.09 4.99
CA ASN A 152 -4.43 -2.56 5.72
C ASN A 152 -4.44 -4.08 5.96
N ARG A 153 -3.68 -4.84 5.16
CA ARG A 153 -3.63 -6.30 5.21
C ARG A 153 -2.20 -6.78 5.41
N LEU A 154 -2.02 -7.68 6.36
CA LEU A 154 -0.75 -8.34 6.65
C LEU A 154 -0.38 -9.38 5.56
N GLY A 155 0.86 -9.85 5.60
CA GLY A 155 1.45 -10.81 4.68
C GLY A 155 2.42 -10.19 3.69
N GLY A 156 2.52 -8.87 3.65
CA GLY A 156 3.43 -8.15 2.74
C GLY A 156 3.20 -8.56 1.29
N LYS A 157 4.27 -8.93 0.57
CA LYS A 157 4.16 -9.31 -0.85
C LYS A 157 3.54 -10.67 -1.11
N LEU A 158 3.43 -11.53 -0.10
CA LEU A 158 2.80 -12.84 -0.25
C LEU A 158 1.33 -12.73 -0.72
N VAL A 159 0.63 -11.67 -0.32
CA VAL A 159 -0.79 -11.44 -0.68
C VAL A 159 -1.02 -11.21 -2.18
N LEU A 160 0.05 -10.98 -2.95
CA LEU A 160 0.00 -10.80 -4.40
C LEU A 160 0.43 -12.05 -5.17
N GLN A 161 0.95 -13.06 -4.48
CA GLN A 161 1.62 -14.20 -5.10
C GLN A 161 0.67 -15.38 -5.22
N THR A 162 0.10 -15.50 -6.41
CA THR A 162 -0.80 -16.60 -6.76
C THR A 162 -0.04 -17.86 -7.18
N HIS A 163 1.28 -17.83 -7.36
CA HIS A 163 2.09 -19.04 -7.65
C HIS A 163 2.36 -19.86 -6.38
N ARG A 164 2.70 -21.15 -6.54
CA ARG A 164 3.13 -22.02 -5.45
C ARG A 164 4.63 -21.81 -5.19
N PHE A 165 5.02 -21.76 -3.92
CA PHE A 165 6.42 -21.71 -3.54
C PHE A 165 7.09 -23.07 -3.72
N PHE A 166 8.38 -23.05 -4.04
CA PHE A 166 9.24 -24.23 -4.19
C PHE A 166 10.25 -24.27 -3.02
N GLY A 167 10.66 -25.47 -2.60
CA GLY A 167 11.62 -25.66 -1.50
C GLY A 167 11.15 -26.67 -0.45
N SER A 168 11.55 -26.45 0.81
CA SER A 168 11.12 -27.30 1.93
C SER A 168 9.67 -26.99 2.36
N ILE A 169 8.85 -28.03 2.52
CA ILE A 169 7.49 -27.90 3.06
C ILE A 169 7.53 -27.31 4.47
N ASN A 170 8.47 -27.74 5.31
CA ASN A 170 8.55 -27.33 6.71
C ASN A 170 9.08 -25.90 6.90
N ALA A 171 9.97 -25.44 6.00
CA ALA A 171 10.60 -24.13 6.16
C ALA A 171 9.90 -23.00 5.37
N VAL A 172 9.32 -23.33 4.21
CA VAL A 172 8.75 -22.32 3.29
C VAL A 172 7.37 -22.71 2.74
N TYR A 173 6.72 -23.71 3.35
CA TYR A 173 5.40 -24.20 2.92
C TYR A 173 5.35 -24.57 1.43
N ALA A 174 6.40 -25.21 0.92
CA ALA A 174 6.48 -25.59 -0.49
C ALA A 174 5.21 -26.32 -0.97
N GLY A 175 4.78 -25.99 -2.20
CA GLY A 175 3.48 -26.42 -2.75
C GLY A 175 2.29 -25.56 -2.34
N THR A 176 2.45 -24.64 -1.38
CA THR A 176 1.42 -23.68 -0.94
C THR A 176 1.58 -22.36 -1.70
N ARG A 177 0.48 -21.67 -2.00
CA ARG A 177 0.56 -20.35 -2.67
C ARG A 177 0.89 -19.25 -1.66
N GLY A 178 1.53 -18.18 -2.10
CA GLY A 178 1.88 -17.06 -1.22
C GLY A 178 0.67 -16.49 -0.47
N ILE A 179 -0.45 -16.31 -1.17
CA ILE A 179 -1.71 -15.83 -0.58
C ILE A 179 -2.20 -16.71 0.59
N ASP A 180 -2.01 -18.03 0.50
CA ASP A 180 -2.44 -18.98 1.52
C ASP A 180 -1.47 -18.97 2.71
N ILE A 181 -0.16 -18.82 2.45
CA ILE A 181 0.86 -18.65 3.48
C ILE A 181 0.58 -17.36 4.28
N ALA A 182 0.28 -16.26 3.59
CA ALA A 182 -0.08 -14.99 4.24
C ALA A 182 -1.29 -15.15 5.17
N ALA A 183 -2.35 -15.83 4.70
CA ALA A 183 -3.54 -16.07 5.50
C ALA A 183 -3.25 -16.96 6.73
N ARG A 184 -2.42 -17.99 6.58
CA ARG A 184 -1.97 -18.85 7.69
C ARG A 184 -1.19 -18.06 8.74
N LEU A 185 -0.17 -17.32 8.33
CA LEU A 185 0.65 -16.50 9.24
C LEU A 185 -0.20 -15.44 9.96
N GLN A 186 -1.11 -14.78 9.25
CA GLN A 186 -2.05 -13.83 9.84
C GLN A 186 -2.98 -14.51 10.87
N THR A 187 -3.43 -15.73 10.60
CA THR A 187 -4.30 -16.48 11.52
C THR A 187 -3.53 -16.92 12.77
N GLU A 188 -2.30 -17.40 12.60
CA GLU A 188 -1.43 -17.86 13.69
C GLU A 188 -1.02 -16.70 14.60
N VAL A 189 -0.57 -15.56 14.05
CA VAL A 189 -0.14 -14.42 14.88
C VAL A 189 -1.28 -13.90 15.76
N ASN A 190 -2.52 -13.94 15.28
CA ASN A 190 -3.70 -13.50 16.02
C ASN A 190 -4.06 -14.41 17.21
N GLN A 191 -3.44 -15.58 17.34
CA GLN A 191 -3.64 -16.46 18.50
C GLN A 191 -2.88 -15.97 19.75
N TYR A 192 -1.95 -15.02 19.59
CA TYR A 192 -1.09 -14.53 20.67
C TYR A 192 -1.54 -13.15 21.15
N PRO A 193 -2.25 -13.04 22.30
CA PRO A 193 -2.81 -11.77 22.77
C PRO A 193 -1.76 -10.73 23.17
N LEU A 194 -0.51 -11.15 23.41
CA LEU A 194 0.60 -10.24 23.71
C LEU A 194 1.24 -9.63 22.46
N VAL A 195 0.81 -10.05 21.26
CA VAL A 195 1.20 -9.43 19.99
C VAL A 195 0.13 -8.42 19.59
N THR A 196 0.41 -7.14 19.78
CA THR A 196 -0.44 -6.05 19.30
C THR A 196 -0.07 -5.70 17.87
N ILE A 197 -1.06 -5.53 16.99
CA ILE A 197 -0.84 -5.23 15.57
C ILE A 197 -1.51 -3.92 15.21
N TRP A 198 -0.75 -2.98 14.65
CA TRP A 198 -1.28 -1.75 14.05
C TRP A 198 -1.14 -1.82 12.52
N PRO A 199 -2.21 -2.17 11.79
CA PRO A 199 -2.25 -1.99 10.34
C PRO A 199 -2.32 -0.50 9.99
N GLN A 200 -2.17 -0.16 8.71
CA GLN A 200 -2.27 1.22 8.19
C GLN A 200 -1.39 2.22 8.96
N SER A 201 -0.26 1.76 9.49
CA SER A 201 0.60 2.49 10.42
C SER A 201 2.01 2.57 9.86
N THR A 202 2.44 3.79 9.52
CA THR A 202 3.73 4.02 8.85
C THR A 202 4.77 4.47 9.86
N ALA A 203 5.88 3.73 9.98
CA ALA A 203 7.08 4.27 10.63
C ALA A 203 7.68 5.37 9.76
N LEU A 204 7.64 6.60 10.25
CA LEU A 204 8.13 7.79 9.54
C LEU A 204 9.64 7.95 9.72
N ALA A 205 10.14 7.68 10.93
CA ALA A 205 11.55 7.84 11.27
C ALA A 205 11.94 6.94 12.44
N VAL A 206 13.20 6.51 12.45
CA VAL A 206 13.89 5.96 13.62
C VAL A 206 14.92 7.00 14.04
N PHE A 207 14.77 7.54 15.24
CA PHE A 207 15.61 8.60 15.77
C PHE A 207 16.89 8.05 16.40
N SER A 208 17.87 8.92 16.67
CA SER A 208 19.17 8.53 17.23
C SER A 208 19.09 7.95 18.64
N ASP A 209 18.05 8.32 19.40
CA ASP A 209 17.72 7.75 20.71
C ASP A 209 16.92 6.44 20.61
N LYS A 210 16.78 5.89 19.39
CA LYS A 210 16.05 4.67 19.04
C LYS A 210 14.53 4.77 19.17
N LYS A 211 13.97 5.96 19.47
CA LYS A 211 12.53 6.16 19.36
C LYS A 211 12.10 6.07 17.90
N VAL A 212 10.87 5.64 17.67
CA VAL A 212 10.27 5.49 16.35
C VAL A 212 9.02 6.34 16.27
N GLY A 213 9.02 7.30 15.35
CA GLY A 213 7.83 8.10 15.05
C GLY A 213 6.91 7.30 14.12
N ILE A 214 5.69 7.01 14.55
CA ILE A 214 4.71 6.21 13.82
C ILE A 214 3.49 7.08 13.53
N LEU A 215 3.07 7.13 12.27
CA LEU A 215 1.77 7.66 11.89
C LEU A 215 0.76 6.52 11.88
N ARG A 216 0.04 6.36 12.99
CA ARG A 216 -0.97 5.33 13.20
C ARG A 216 -2.26 5.68 12.46
N ASP A 217 -2.81 4.70 11.73
CA ASP A 217 -4.02 4.83 10.91
C ASP A 217 -3.99 6.01 9.92
N GLY A 218 -2.79 6.48 9.56
CA GLY A 218 -2.56 7.64 8.71
C GLY A 218 -2.95 9.00 9.33
N LYS A 219 -3.24 9.07 10.63
CA LYS A 219 -3.83 10.26 11.27
C LYS A 219 -3.16 10.66 12.58
N GLU A 220 -2.80 9.69 13.41
CA GLU A 220 -2.30 9.94 14.76
C GLU A 220 -0.79 9.74 14.79
N TYR A 221 -0.06 10.75 15.26
CA TYR A 221 1.39 10.62 15.46
C TYR A 221 1.66 10.07 16.87
N VAL A 222 2.32 8.92 16.93
CA VAL A 222 2.70 8.24 18.16
C VAL A 222 4.22 8.05 18.17
N LEU A 223 4.86 8.37 19.29
CA LEU A 223 6.29 8.17 19.48
C LEU A 223 6.53 6.91 20.31
N VAL A 224 7.05 5.86 19.68
CA VAL A 224 7.29 4.56 20.32
C VAL A 224 8.74 4.43 20.74
N SER A 225 8.99 4.06 21.99
CA SER A 225 10.30 3.78 22.56
C SER A 225 10.45 2.27 22.78
N PRO A 226 11.02 1.52 21.82
CA PRO A 226 11.25 0.09 21.97
C PRO A 226 12.52 -0.23 22.76
N GLU A 227 12.53 -1.30 23.55
CA GLU A 227 13.77 -1.88 24.07
C GLU A 227 14.53 -2.62 22.95
N VAL A 228 13.79 -3.34 22.10
CA VAL A 228 14.30 -4.02 20.90
C VAL A 228 13.51 -3.59 19.66
N LEU A 229 14.22 -3.16 18.63
CA LEU A 229 13.66 -2.84 17.32
C LEU A 229 14.04 -3.92 16.30
N LEU A 230 13.05 -4.57 15.70
CA LEU A 230 13.22 -5.52 14.60
C LEU A 230 12.74 -4.89 13.29
N VAL A 231 13.64 -4.80 12.30
CA VAL A 231 13.34 -4.20 11.00
C VAL A 231 13.05 -5.31 9.98
N ALA A 232 11.79 -5.43 9.57
CA ALA A 232 11.29 -6.40 8.59
C ALA A 232 10.57 -5.72 7.41
N THR A 233 11.04 -4.53 7.02
CA THR A 233 10.40 -3.64 6.03
C THR A 233 10.46 -4.13 4.57
N GLY A 234 10.96 -5.34 4.36
CA GLY A 234 11.09 -5.97 3.04
C GLY A 234 12.10 -5.28 2.13
N ALA A 235 11.93 -5.49 0.83
CA ALA A 235 12.78 -4.95 -0.22
C ALA A 235 11.94 -4.29 -1.31
N ARG A 236 12.58 -3.42 -2.09
CA ARG A 236 11.98 -2.77 -3.25
C ARG A 236 12.50 -3.39 -4.53
N GLU A 237 11.64 -3.43 -5.53
CA GLU A 237 12.02 -3.85 -6.87
C GLU A 237 13.09 -2.89 -7.43
N LYS A 238 14.08 -3.46 -8.11
CA LYS A 238 15.13 -2.67 -8.77
C LYS A 238 14.57 -2.10 -10.07
N SER A 239 14.52 -0.77 -10.18
CA SER A 239 14.23 -0.11 -11.45
C SER A 239 15.41 -0.27 -12.40
N LEU A 240 15.13 -0.61 -13.66
CA LEU A 240 16.13 -0.72 -14.71
C LEU A 240 16.19 0.59 -15.50
N THR A 241 17.40 1.06 -15.80
CA THR A 241 17.61 2.28 -16.59
C THR A 241 17.81 1.94 -18.06
N PHE A 242 16.90 2.41 -18.90
CA PHE A 242 16.97 2.31 -20.36
C PHE A 242 16.16 3.46 -20.99
N PRO A 243 16.41 3.85 -22.25
CA PRO A 243 15.62 4.89 -22.92
C PRO A 243 14.12 4.56 -22.90
N GLY A 244 13.30 5.49 -22.40
CA GLY A 244 11.84 5.32 -22.29
C GLY A 244 11.36 4.56 -21.05
N ASN A 245 12.24 4.22 -20.10
CA ASN A 245 11.87 3.46 -18.89
C ASN A 245 10.87 4.16 -17.94
N SER A 246 10.58 5.44 -18.18
CA SER A 246 9.63 6.25 -17.41
C SER A 246 8.25 6.37 -18.06
N LEU A 247 8.08 5.88 -19.29
CA LEU A 247 6.85 6.05 -20.06
C LEU A 247 5.70 5.18 -19.51
N PRO A 248 4.44 5.65 -19.57
CA PRO A 248 3.28 4.85 -19.20
C PRO A 248 3.23 3.56 -20.02
N GLY A 249 2.98 2.45 -19.33
CA GLY A 249 3.10 1.10 -19.90
C GLY A 249 4.39 0.38 -19.49
N VAL A 250 5.40 1.11 -19.02
CA VAL A 250 6.57 0.56 -18.33
C VAL A 250 6.31 0.61 -16.83
N PHE A 251 6.23 -0.55 -16.18
CA PHE A 251 6.05 -0.65 -14.74
C PHE A 251 6.72 -1.92 -14.20
N GLY A 252 6.96 -1.96 -12.89
CA GLY A 252 7.59 -3.11 -12.25
C GLY A 252 6.72 -4.36 -12.27
N ALA A 253 7.34 -5.54 -12.19
CA ALA A 253 6.63 -6.81 -12.10
C ALA A 253 5.72 -6.86 -10.85
N GLY A 254 6.15 -6.21 -9.75
CA GLY A 254 5.31 -6.06 -8.57
C GLY A 254 4.06 -5.20 -8.82
N ALA A 255 4.15 -4.20 -9.70
CA ALA A 255 3.01 -3.37 -10.06
C ALA A 255 1.99 -4.13 -10.91
N PHE A 256 2.46 -4.94 -11.86
CA PHE A 256 1.62 -5.86 -12.62
C PHE A 256 0.83 -6.79 -11.69
N GLN A 257 1.52 -7.41 -10.72
CA GLN A 257 0.88 -8.28 -9.73
C GLN A 257 -0.15 -7.53 -8.89
N THR A 258 0.15 -6.30 -8.46
CA THR A 258 -0.83 -5.48 -7.74
C THR A 258 -2.07 -5.22 -8.59
N LEU A 259 -1.91 -4.69 -9.80
CA LEU A 259 -3.02 -4.34 -10.68
C LEU A 259 -3.90 -5.56 -11.00
N LEU A 260 -3.27 -6.68 -11.36
CA LEU A 260 -3.98 -7.88 -11.75
C LEU A 260 -4.59 -8.63 -10.56
N ASN A 261 -3.80 -8.90 -9.51
CA ASN A 261 -4.19 -9.84 -8.46
C ASN A 261 -4.89 -9.16 -7.27
N ARG A 262 -4.55 -7.90 -6.95
CA ARG A 262 -5.20 -7.15 -5.87
C ARG A 262 -6.35 -6.31 -6.39
N ASP A 263 -6.07 -5.54 -7.45
CA ASP A 263 -7.00 -4.53 -7.95
C ASP A 263 -7.95 -5.05 -9.02
N LEU A 264 -7.69 -6.25 -9.56
CA LEU A 264 -8.51 -6.94 -10.57
C LEU A 264 -8.73 -6.08 -11.83
N VAL A 265 -7.69 -5.40 -12.29
CA VAL A 265 -7.68 -4.62 -13.54
C VAL A 265 -6.56 -5.09 -14.46
N LYS A 266 -6.82 -5.10 -15.76
CA LYS A 266 -5.85 -5.44 -16.80
C LYS A 266 -4.92 -4.24 -17.02
N PRO A 267 -3.60 -4.38 -16.79
CA PRO A 267 -2.63 -3.33 -17.09
C PRO A 267 -2.64 -2.93 -18.56
#